data_AF-A0A951HIT1-F1
#
_entry.id   AF-A0A951HIT1-F1
#
_cell.length_a   1.000
_cell.length_b   1.000
_cell.length_c   1.000
_cell.angle_alpha   90.00
_cell.angle_beta   90.00
_cell.angle_gamma   90.00
#
_symmetry.space_group_name_H-M   'P 1'
#
loop_
_entity.id
_entity.type
_entity.pdbx_description
1 polymer ?
#
loop_
_entity_poly.entity_id
_entity_poly.type
_entity_poly.pdbx_seq_one_letter_code
_entity_poly.pdbx_strand_id
1 'polypeptide(L)'
;MADVFLSYARPTQQRIEAIGGALEAGGYSLWWDKALTASDDYAMVIEAELDAAACVVVAWSKPARQSLWVRAEANEALDSGKLVQINLDGTRLPLPFSALSHLDFTRWRGERQGTLWHEFDTNVAGRLRGERGGGAADFAAAPRSGPALQGFGRIALIGWAAIALAALMAVAIAAVAAGRMAPAAFSALALAGLGLAVILLALAAFVLIRISLASRR
;
A
#
# COMPACT_ATOMS: atom_id res chain seq x y z
N MET A 1 6.93 -8.34 17.31
CA MET A 1 7.23 -7.62 16.07
C MET A 1 8.25 -8.47 15.32
N ALA A 2 7.95 -8.84 14.08
CA ALA A 2 8.85 -9.70 13.31
C ALA A 2 9.98 -8.90 12.65
N ASP A 3 11.14 -9.52 12.50
CA ASP A 3 12.29 -8.94 11.81
C ASP A 3 12.08 -8.91 10.30
N VAL A 4 11.44 -9.96 9.77
CA VAL A 4 11.28 -10.19 8.34
C VAL A 4 9.81 -10.44 7.98
N PHE A 5 9.30 -9.65 7.05
CA PHE A 5 7.99 -9.83 6.42
C PHE A 5 8.14 -10.66 5.13
N LEU A 6 7.34 -11.72 4.95
CA LEU A 6 7.31 -12.48 3.69
C LEU A 6 6.05 -12.14 2.88
N SER A 7 6.26 -11.49 1.73
CA SER A 7 5.20 -11.22 0.75
C SER A 7 5.23 -12.26 -0.37
N TYR A 8 4.10 -12.92 -0.61
CA TYR A 8 3.96 -13.96 -1.63
C TYR A 8 2.49 -14.16 -2.04
N ALA A 9 2.26 -14.91 -3.13
CA ALA A 9 0.91 -15.31 -3.51
C ALA A 9 0.56 -16.69 -2.94
N ARG A 10 -0.68 -16.89 -2.47
CA ARG A 10 -1.16 -18.15 -1.87
C ARG A 10 -0.77 -19.43 -2.63
N PRO A 11 -0.83 -19.51 -3.98
CA PRO A 11 -0.43 -20.73 -4.69
C PRO A 11 1.04 -21.13 -4.52
N THR A 12 1.92 -20.21 -4.11
CA THR A 12 3.33 -20.49 -3.84
C THR A 12 3.64 -20.78 -2.37
N GLN A 13 2.62 -20.90 -1.52
CA GLN A 13 2.77 -21.06 -0.06
C GLN A 13 3.73 -22.18 0.31
N GLN A 14 3.63 -23.37 -0.28
CA GLN A 14 4.50 -24.51 0.07
C GLN A 14 6.00 -24.19 -0.06
N ARG A 15 6.40 -23.44 -1.10
CA ARG A 15 7.80 -23.02 -1.26
C ARG A 15 8.20 -21.97 -0.24
N ILE A 16 7.28 -21.08 0.11
CA ILE A 16 7.49 -20.07 1.15
C ILE A 16 7.59 -20.71 2.52
N GLU A 17 6.87 -21.80 2.79
CA GLU A 17 7.00 -22.54 4.04
C GLU A 17 8.41 -23.11 4.22
N ALA A 18 9.00 -23.63 3.15
CA ALA A 18 10.39 -24.10 3.18
C ALA A 18 11.38 -22.94 3.41
N ILE A 19 11.19 -21.81 2.73
CA ILE A 19 12.04 -20.62 2.90
C ILE A 19 11.91 -20.04 4.31
N GLY A 20 10.68 -19.92 4.80
CA GLY A 20 10.36 -19.43 6.14
C GLY A 20 10.98 -20.32 7.21
N GLY A 21 10.80 -21.64 7.12
CA GLY A 21 11.44 -22.55 8.07
C GLY A 21 12.97 -22.47 8.04
N ALA A 22 13.57 -22.24 6.86
CA ALA A 22 15.01 -22.07 6.74
C ALA A 22 15.51 -20.75 7.33
N LEU A 23 14.74 -19.66 7.22
CA LEU A 23 15.01 -18.37 7.87
C LEU A 23 14.82 -18.42 9.39
N GLU A 24 13.74 -19.04 9.88
CA GLU A 24 13.50 -19.24 11.32
C GLU A 24 14.62 -20.07 11.94
N ALA A 25 15.07 -21.11 11.25
CA ALA A 25 16.21 -21.91 11.69
C ALA A 25 17.56 -21.16 11.60
N GLY A 26 17.60 -20.00 10.94
CA GLY A 26 18.70 -19.04 10.97
C GLY A 26 18.59 -18.01 12.11
N GLY A 27 17.50 -18.04 12.89
CA GLY A 27 17.28 -17.17 14.05
C GLY A 27 16.44 -15.92 13.77
N TYR A 28 15.86 -15.77 12.58
CA TYR A 28 15.00 -14.62 12.27
C TYR A 28 13.57 -14.84 12.73
N SER A 29 12.93 -13.78 13.25
CA SER A 29 11.48 -13.79 13.47
C SER A 29 10.74 -13.37 12.20
N LEU A 30 9.68 -14.11 11.85
CA LEU A 30 8.98 -13.95 10.58
C LEU A 30 7.52 -13.54 10.77
N TRP A 31 7.02 -12.72 9.84
CA TRP A 31 5.60 -12.43 9.69
C TRP A 31 5.11 -12.83 8.30
N TRP A 32 4.03 -13.62 8.25
CA TRP A 32 3.37 -14.16 7.06
C TRP A 32 2.07 -14.87 7.43
N ASP A 33 1.30 -15.39 6.46
CA ASP A 33 -0.07 -15.91 6.63
C ASP A 33 -0.33 -16.87 7.82
N LYS A 34 0.70 -17.53 8.38
CA LYS A 34 0.56 -18.34 9.60
C LYS A 34 0.20 -17.50 10.85
N ALA A 35 0.46 -16.19 10.83
CA ALA A 35 0.17 -15.27 11.93
C ALA A 35 -1.26 -14.70 11.90
N LEU A 36 -2.00 -14.91 10.80
CA LEU A 36 -3.36 -14.38 10.64
C LEU A 36 -4.37 -15.34 11.27
N THR A 37 -4.75 -15.07 12.51
CA THR A 37 -5.87 -15.77 13.19
C THR A 37 -7.17 -15.08 12.78
N ALA A 38 -8.21 -15.87 12.51
CA ALA A 38 -9.40 -15.36 11.85
C ALA A 38 -10.31 -14.50 12.75
N SER A 39 -9.97 -13.24 12.97
CA SER A 39 -10.84 -12.19 13.52
C SER A 39 -10.08 -10.86 13.48
N ASP A 40 -10.74 -9.80 12.99
CA ASP A 40 -10.30 -8.40 12.95
C ASP A 40 -9.41 -7.95 11.77
N ASP A 41 -9.46 -6.63 11.53
CA ASP A 41 -9.18 -5.89 10.29
C ASP A 41 -7.80 -6.21 9.66
N TYR A 42 -7.75 -7.28 8.86
CA TYR A 42 -6.51 -7.84 8.30
C TYR A 42 -5.64 -6.81 7.58
N ALA A 43 -6.24 -5.87 6.86
CA ALA A 43 -5.51 -4.86 6.13
C ALA A 43 -4.67 -3.98 7.06
N MET A 44 -5.24 -3.54 8.18
CA MET A 44 -4.53 -2.71 9.17
C MET A 44 -3.38 -3.47 9.83
N VAL A 45 -3.58 -4.75 10.15
CA VAL A 45 -2.52 -5.57 10.77
C VAL A 45 -1.37 -5.82 9.79
N ILE A 46 -1.69 -6.11 8.52
CA ILE A 46 -0.66 -6.30 7.50
C ILE A 46 0.13 -5.02 7.28
N GLU A 47 -0.53 -3.87 7.16
CA GLU A 47 0.14 -2.57 7.00
C GLU A 47 1.06 -2.27 8.20
N ALA A 48 0.57 -2.45 9.43
CA ALA A 48 1.36 -2.22 10.63
C ALA A 48 2.61 -3.12 10.70
N GLU A 49 2.49 -4.40 10.32
CA GLU A 49 3.60 -5.35 10.34
C GLU A 49 4.57 -5.13 9.17
N LEU A 50 4.09 -4.70 8.01
CA LEU A 50 4.92 -4.28 6.88
C LEU A 50 5.76 -3.06 7.22
N ASP A 51 5.15 -2.06 7.86
CA ASP A 51 5.84 -0.84 8.32
C ASP A 51 6.86 -1.15 9.41
N ALA A 52 6.50 -2.05 10.32
CA ALA A 52 7.33 -2.44 11.45
C ALA A 52 8.52 -3.32 11.07
N ALA A 53 8.39 -4.18 10.06
CA ALA A 53 9.45 -5.10 9.65
C ALA A 53 10.71 -4.33 9.21
N ALA A 54 11.88 -4.86 9.55
CA ALA A 54 13.16 -4.29 9.12
C ALA A 54 13.57 -4.79 7.72
N CYS A 55 13.09 -5.97 7.32
CA CYS A 55 13.30 -6.55 6.01
C CYS A 55 11.96 -7.05 5.43
N VAL A 56 11.74 -6.81 4.14
CA VAL A 56 10.59 -7.37 3.42
C VAL A 56 11.11 -8.23 2.27
N VAL A 57 10.88 -9.53 2.36
CA VAL A 57 11.21 -10.48 1.29
C VAL A 57 9.98 -10.65 0.40
N VAL A 58 10.10 -10.24 -0.86
CA VAL A 58 9.07 -10.43 -1.87
C VAL A 58 9.43 -11.61 -2.74
N ALA A 59 8.57 -12.63 -2.71
CA ALA A 59 8.73 -13.84 -3.49
C ALA A 59 7.90 -13.81 -4.77
N TRP A 60 8.58 -13.47 -5.87
CA TRP A 60 7.98 -13.36 -7.18
C TRP A 60 7.68 -14.72 -7.80
N SER A 61 6.49 -14.82 -8.34
CA SER A 61 5.97 -15.90 -9.15
C SER A 61 4.92 -15.34 -10.09
N LYS A 62 4.45 -16.12 -11.06
CA LYS A 62 3.36 -15.73 -11.96
C LYS A 62 2.13 -15.18 -11.21
N PRO A 63 1.59 -15.84 -10.17
CA PRO A 63 0.47 -15.28 -9.40
C PRO A 63 0.86 -14.06 -8.56
N ALA A 64 2.07 -14.03 -7.99
CA ALA A 64 2.55 -12.87 -7.21
C ALA A 64 2.67 -11.61 -8.08
N ARG A 65 3.16 -11.75 -9.33
CA ARG A 65 3.20 -10.67 -10.32
C ARG A 65 1.80 -10.10 -10.63
N GLN A 66 0.77 -10.94 -10.59
CA GLN A 66 -0.61 -10.54 -10.90
C GLN A 66 -1.36 -10.01 -9.68
N SER A 67 -0.88 -10.28 -8.47
CA SER A 67 -1.49 -9.83 -7.22
C SER A 67 -1.28 -8.33 -7.02
N LEU A 68 -2.39 -7.58 -6.89
CA LEU A 68 -2.36 -6.16 -6.56
C LEU A 68 -1.71 -5.94 -5.19
N TRP A 69 -2.02 -6.82 -4.23
CA TRP A 69 -1.53 -6.73 -2.86
C TRP A 69 -0.01 -6.91 -2.78
N VAL A 70 0.53 -7.98 -3.37
CA VAL A 70 1.99 -8.23 -3.40
C VAL A 70 2.74 -7.08 -4.07
N ARG A 71 2.17 -6.50 -5.13
CA ARG A 71 2.78 -5.34 -5.80
C ARG A 71 2.77 -4.09 -4.93
N ALA A 72 1.71 -3.87 -4.14
CA ALA A 72 1.64 -2.76 -3.20
C ALA A 72 2.68 -2.91 -2.08
N GLU A 73 2.75 -4.09 -1.45
CA GLU A 73 3.75 -4.40 -0.42
C GLU A 73 5.19 -4.27 -0.95
N ALA A 74 5.44 -4.74 -2.18
CA ALA A 74 6.75 -4.64 -2.80
C ALA A 74 7.16 -3.18 -3.09
N ASN A 75 6.21 -2.32 -3.46
CA ASN A 75 6.48 -0.90 -3.67
C ASN A 75 6.82 -0.22 -2.35
N GLU A 76 6.04 -0.48 -1.30
CA GLU A 76 6.32 0.07 0.03
C GLU A 76 7.69 -0.38 0.55
N ALA A 77 8.00 -1.66 0.43
CA ALA A 77 9.32 -2.20 0.78
C ALA A 77 10.47 -1.57 -0.02
N LEU A 78 10.24 -1.25 -1.30
CA LEU A 78 11.21 -0.57 -2.15
C LEU A 78 11.46 0.86 -1.67
N ASP A 79 10.38 1.63 -1.48
CA ASP A 79 10.41 3.03 -1.07
C ASP A 79 11.04 3.18 0.32
N SER A 80 10.73 2.26 1.23
CA SER A 80 11.30 2.18 2.57
C SER A 80 12.73 1.60 2.61
N GLY A 81 13.27 1.12 1.48
CA GLY A 81 14.63 0.59 1.40
C GLY A 81 14.83 -0.72 2.16
N LYS A 82 13.78 -1.52 2.33
CA LYS A 82 13.77 -2.81 3.07
C LYS A 82 13.60 -4.04 2.17
N LEU A 83 13.42 -3.82 0.86
CA LEU A 83 13.10 -4.87 -0.12
C LEU A 83 14.26 -5.84 -0.39
N VAL A 84 14.02 -7.13 -0.20
CA VAL A 84 14.80 -8.24 -0.76
C VAL A 84 13.92 -9.03 -1.72
N GLN A 85 14.42 -9.35 -2.91
CA GLN A 85 13.62 -9.98 -3.96
C GLN A 85 14.13 -11.37 -4.31
N ILE A 86 13.22 -12.34 -4.38
CA ILE A 86 13.50 -13.69 -4.88
C ILE A 86 12.53 -14.04 -6.01
N ASN A 87 13.00 -14.79 -7.01
CA ASN A 87 12.19 -15.27 -8.12
C ASN A 87 12.03 -16.79 -8.05
N LEU A 88 10.80 -17.27 -7.86
CA LEU A 88 10.52 -18.68 -7.62
C LEU A 88 10.32 -19.48 -8.91
N ASP A 89 9.88 -18.86 -10.01
CA ASP A 89 9.45 -19.60 -11.20
C ASP A 89 10.01 -19.04 -12.53
N GLY A 90 10.90 -18.06 -12.45
CA GLY A 90 11.55 -17.46 -13.61
C GLY A 90 10.64 -16.49 -14.36
N THR A 91 9.45 -16.20 -13.82
CA THR A 91 8.58 -15.17 -14.37
C THR A 91 9.31 -13.83 -14.36
N ARG A 92 9.23 -13.09 -15.46
CA ARG A 92 9.74 -11.73 -15.52
C ARG A 92 9.05 -10.88 -14.44
N LEU A 93 9.80 -10.16 -13.61
CA LEU A 93 9.23 -9.25 -12.60
C LEU A 93 8.54 -8.04 -13.24
N PRO A 94 7.53 -7.42 -12.59
CA PRO A 94 6.97 -6.16 -13.07
C PRO A 94 7.99 -5.02 -12.94
N LEU A 95 7.81 -3.92 -13.67
CA LEU A 95 8.59 -2.71 -13.39
C LEU A 95 8.10 -2.06 -12.08
N PRO A 96 8.99 -1.40 -11.31
CA PRO A 96 10.43 -1.23 -11.56
C PRO A 96 11.28 -2.45 -11.16
N PHE A 97 10.69 -3.43 -10.46
CA PHE A 97 11.38 -4.58 -9.86
C PHE A 97 12.27 -5.40 -10.79
N SER A 98 11.93 -5.52 -12.07
CA SER A 98 12.76 -6.22 -13.06
C SER A 98 14.08 -5.52 -13.38
N ALA A 99 14.19 -4.22 -13.10
CA ALA A 99 15.42 -3.45 -13.27
C ALA A 99 16.32 -3.50 -12.02
N LEU A 100 15.81 -4.05 -10.92
CA LEU A 100 16.52 -4.19 -9.65
C LEU A 100 17.09 -5.60 -9.52
N SER A 101 18.13 -5.74 -8.68
CA SER A 101 18.67 -7.05 -8.32
C SER A 101 17.61 -7.93 -7.65
N HIS A 102 17.61 -9.20 -8.03
CA HIS A 102 16.79 -10.26 -7.45
C HIS A 102 17.56 -11.57 -7.50
N LEU A 103 17.24 -12.48 -6.58
CA LEU A 103 17.87 -13.79 -6.51
C LEU A 103 17.01 -14.83 -7.22
N ASP A 104 17.64 -15.70 -8.00
CA ASP A 104 16.94 -16.79 -8.70
C ASP A 104 16.79 -18.02 -7.81
N PHE A 105 15.57 -18.24 -7.32
CA PHE A 105 15.17 -19.37 -6.49
C PHE A 105 14.45 -20.47 -7.28
N THR A 106 14.45 -20.43 -8.61
CA THR A 106 13.77 -21.44 -9.46
C THR A 106 14.25 -22.86 -9.19
N ARG A 107 15.56 -23.00 -8.97
CA ARG A 107 16.25 -24.27 -8.74
C ARG A 107 16.50 -24.61 -7.28
N TRP A 108 16.16 -23.71 -6.36
CA TRP A 108 16.34 -23.97 -4.93
C TRP A 108 15.42 -25.12 -4.48
N ARG A 109 15.96 -26.03 -3.67
CA ARG A 109 15.26 -27.23 -3.16
C ARG A 109 15.33 -27.35 -1.63
N GLY A 110 15.69 -26.29 -0.92
CA GLY A 110 15.87 -26.31 0.53
C GLY A 110 17.34 -26.33 0.96
N GLU A 111 18.30 -26.26 0.02
CA GLU A 111 19.71 -26.25 0.37
C GLU A 111 20.08 -24.96 1.11
N ARG A 112 20.68 -25.09 2.30
CA ARG A 112 21.19 -23.95 3.09
C ARG A 112 22.69 -23.71 2.92
N GLN A 113 23.45 -24.73 2.51
CA GLN A 113 24.91 -24.64 2.37
C GLN A 113 25.35 -24.21 0.96
N GLY A 114 24.52 -23.46 0.24
CA GLY A 114 24.79 -23.00 -1.12
C GLY A 114 25.08 -21.50 -1.19
N THR A 115 25.79 -21.08 -2.24
CA THR A 115 26.09 -19.66 -2.51
C THR A 115 24.82 -18.81 -2.60
N LEU A 116 23.77 -19.35 -3.23
CA LEU A 116 22.47 -18.68 -3.33
C LEU A 116 21.85 -18.37 -1.97
N TRP A 117 21.83 -19.36 -1.06
CA TRP A 117 21.26 -19.16 0.27
C TRP A 117 22.10 -18.21 1.10
N HIS A 118 23.43 -18.32 1.02
CA HIS A 118 24.33 -17.41 1.70
C HIS A 118 24.16 -15.96 1.22
N GLU A 119 24.01 -15.74 -0.09
CA GLU A 119 23.74 -14.42 -0.65
C GLU A 119 22.37 -13.88 -0.21
N PHE A 120 21.35 -14.72 -0.20
CA PHE A 120 20.03 -14.38 0.34
C PHE A 120 20.09 -13.97 1.81
N ASP A 121 20.72 -14.79 2.65
CA ASP A 121 20.88 -14.56 4.08
C ASP A 121 21.68 -13.28 4.35
N THR A 122 22.75 -13.04 3.59
CA THR A 122 23.55 -11.80 3.66
C THR A 122 22.69 -10.57 3.33
N ASN A 123 21.87 -10.65 2.28
CA ASN A 123 20.98 -9.55 1.89
C ASN A 123 19.91 -9.26 2.96
N VAL A 124 19.32 -10.31 3.55
CA VAL A 124 18.35 -10.17 4.65
C VAL A 124 19.02 -9.55 5.88
N ALA A 125 20.15 -10.10 6.32
CA ALA A 125 20.90 -9.60 7.47
C ALA A 125 21.36 -8.15 7.27
N GLY A 126 21.73 -7.76 6.04
CA GLY A 126 22.03 -6.38 5.68
C GLY A 126 20.85 -5.43 5.93
N ARG A 127 19.64 -5.81 5.51
CA ARG A 127 18.43 -5.00 5.76
C ARG A 127 18.12 -4.87 7.24
N LEU A 128 18.31 -5.94 8.03
CA LEU A 128 18.14 -5.90 9.48
C LEU A 128 19.13 -4.96 10.17
N ARG A 129 20.33 -4.75 9.60
CA ARG A 129 21.30 -3.74 10.06
C ARG A 129 21.02 -2.32 9.54
N GLY A 130 19.97 -2.13 8.74
CA GLY A 130 19.61 -0.85 8.13
C GLY A 130 20.39 -0.52 6.84
N GLU A 131 21.10 -1.49 6.25
CA GLU A 131 21.76 -1.30 4.97
C GLU A 131 20.69 -1.21 3.87
N ARG A 132 20.67 -0.10 3.13
CA ARG A 132 19.82 0.03 1.94
C ARG A 132 20.47 -0.74 0.80
N GLY A 133 19.75 -1.67 0.19
CA GLY A 133 20.30 -2.39 -0.95
C GLY A 133 20.41 -1.50 -2.19
N GLY A 134 21.42 -1.83 -3.00
CA GLY A 134 21.90 -1.00 -4.10
C GLY A 134 20.87 -0.62 -5.17
N GLY A 135 19.71 -1.29 -5.23
CA GLY A 135 18.67 -0.98 -6.21
C GLY A 135 17.95 0.36 -5.95
N ALA A 136 17.78 0.79 -4.71
CA ALA A 136 17.06 2.03 -4.41
C ALA A 136 17.96 3.27 -4.61
N ALA A 137 19.25 3.18 -4.27
CA ALA A 137 20.19 4.30 -4.36
C ALA A 137 20.41 4.79 -5.81
N ASP A 138 20.41 3.88 -6.79
CA ASP A 138 20.59 4.21 -8.20
C ASP A 138 19.37 4.91 -8.83
N PHE A 139 18.17 4.70 -8.28
CA PHE A 139 16.95 5.42 -8.68
C PHE A 139 16.60 6.59 -7.74
N ALA A 140 17.22 6.67 -6.56
CA ALA A 140 16.97 7.66 -5.52
C ALA A 140 17.91 8.89 -5.61
N ALA A 141 18.12 9.41 -6.82
CA ALA A 141 18.51 10.81 -6.98
C ALA A 141 17.29 11.71 -6.64
N ALA A 142 17.04 11.83 -5.33
CA ALA A 142 16.30 12.83 -4.56
C ALA A 142 15.53 12.13 -3.41
N PRO A 143 15.65 12.57 -2.15
CA PRO A 143 14.69 12.18 -1.13
C PRO A 143 13.34 12.73 -1.58
N ARG A 144 12.46 11.86 -2.07
CA ARG A 144 11.06 12.22 -2.19
C ARG A 144 10.52 12.23 -0.77
N SER A 145 10.52 13.41 -0.16
CA SER A 145 9.51 13.79 0.83
C SER A 145 8.15 13.77 0.12
N GLY A 146 7.70 12.58 -0.27
CA GLY A 146 6.38 12.36 -0.82
C GLY A 146 5.39 12.53 0.33
N PRO A 147 4.25 13.17 0.10
CA PRO A 147 3.26 13.28 1.15
C PRO A 147 2.73 11.89 1.49
N ALA A 148 2.90 11.47 2.75
CA ALA A 148 2.22 10.32 3.33
C ALA A 148 0.75 10.33 2.88
N LEU A 149 0.34 9.34 2.09
CA LEU A 149 -1.04 9.07 1.66
C LEU A 149 -1.96 10.30 1.57
N GLN A 150 -1.56 11.38 0.88
CA GLN A 150 -2.41 12.58 0.68
C GLN A 150 -3.49 12.38 -0.41
N GLY A 151 -3.80 11.14 -0.79
CA GLY A 151 -4.83 10.82 -1.79
C GLY A 151 -6.25 10.73 -1.21
N PHE A 152 -6.40 10.22 0.02
CA PHE A 152 -7.71 10.07 0.65
C PHE A 152 -8.20 11.35 1.34
N GLY A 153 -7.30 12.21 1.82
CA GLY A 153 -7.67 13.44 2.52
C GLY A 153 -8.47 14.43 1.66
N ARG A 154 -8.17 14.53 0.36
CA ARG A 154 -8.86 15.48 -0.54
C ARG A 154 -10.24 14.99 -0.97
N ILE A 155 -10.41 13.67 -1.13
CA ILE A 155 -11.72 13.05 -1.43
C ILE A 155 -12.59 13.06 -0.17
N ALA A 156 -12.01 12.81 1.01
CA ALA A 156 -12.68 12.96 2.29
C ALA A 156 -13.11 14.42 2.56
N LEU A 157 -12.29 15.41 2.22
CA LEU A 157 -12.61 16.84 2.40
C LEU A 157 -13.85 17.26 1.60
N ILE A 158 -14.00 16.77 0.37
CA ILE A 158 -15.17 17.03 -0.47
C ILE A 158 -16.42 16.35 0.11
N GLY A 159 -16.27 15.11 0.61
CA GLY A 159 -17.35 14.40 1.30
C GLY A 159 -17.83 15.15 2.56
N TRP A 160 -16.90 15.61 3.39
CA TRP A 160 -17.20 16.40 4.59
C TRP A 160 -17.84 17.75 4.27
N ALA A 161 -17.41 18.44 3.20
CA ALA A 161 -18.01 19.69 2.76
C ALA A 161 -19.47 19.52 2.29
N ALA A 162 -19.78 18.42 1.60
CA ALA A 162 -21.15 18.11 1.17
C ALA A 162 -22.08 17.82 2.36
N ILE A 163 -21.59 17.09 3.37
CA ILE A 163 -22.33 16.80 4.61
C ILE A 163 -22.62 18.09 5.38
N ALA A 164 -21.62 18.98 5.53
CA ALA A 164 -21.80 20.26 6.21
C ALA A 164 -22.81 21.17 5.50
N LEU A 165 -22.81 21.20 4.16
CA LEU A 165 -23.76 21.97 3.37
C LEU A 165 -25.19 21.43 3.51
N ALA A 166 -25.36 20.10 3.49
CA ALA A 166 -26.66 19.47 3.71
C ALA A 166 -27.23 19.77 5.12
N ALA A 167 -26.37 19.76 6.14
CA ALA A 167 -26.76 20.11 7.51
C ALA A 167 -27.20 21.58 7.63
N LEU A 168 -26.46 22.51 7.01
CA LEU A 168 -26.84 23.93 6.98
C LEU A 168 -28.17 24.16 6.27
N MET A 169 -28.42 23.45 5.16
CA MET A 169 -29.71 23.52 4.46
C MET A 169 -30.86 22.98 5.31
N ALA A 170 -30.66 21.89 6.04
CA ALA A 170 -31.68 21.34 6.94
C ALA A 170 -32.03 22.34 8.08
N VAL A 171 -31.03 23.03 8.64
CA VAL A 171 -31.24 24.07 9.66
C VAL A 171 -32.01 25.26 9.09
N ALA A 172 -31.70 25.71 7.87
CA ALA A 172 -32.42 26.79 7.21
C ALA A 172 -33.90 26.43 6.95
N ILE A 173 -34.17 25.20 6.49
CA ILE A 173 -35.54 24.68 6.29
C ILE A 173 -36.31 24.66 7.61
N ALA A 174 -35.68 24.18 8.69
CA ALA A 174 -36.30 24.14 10.02
C ALA A 174 -36.60 25.55 10.58
N ALA A 175 -35.73 26.53 10.32
CA ALA A 175 -35.94 27.91 10.76
C ALA A 175 -37.14 28.58 10.06
N VAL A 176 -37.39 28.28 8.78
CA VAL A 176 -38.57 28.75 8.05
C VAL A 176 -39.83 28.05 8.53
N ALA A 177 -39.79 26.73 8.72
CA ALA A 177 -40.93 25.97 9.24
C ALA A 177 -41.35 26.44 10.64
N ALA A 178 -40.38 26.89 11.46
CA ALA A 178 -40.61 27.47 12.79
C ALA A 178 -41.02 28.96 12.77
N GLY A 179 -41.18 29.58 11.59
CA GLY A 179 -41.54 31.00 11.45
C GLY A 179 -40.46 31.98 11.90
N ARG A 180 -39.21 31.52 12.09
CA ARG A 180 -38.08 32.35 12.54
C ARG A 180 -37.35 33.05 11.38
N MET A 181 -37.74 32.78 10.13
CA MET A 181 -37.20 33.42 8.91
C MET A 181 -38.30 33.78 7.92
N ALA A 182 -38.16 34.94 7.28
CA ALA A 182 -39.05 35.37 6.20
C ALA A 182 -38.81 34.53 4.92
N PRO A 183 -39.85 34.14 4.16
CA PRO A 183 -39.72 33.28 2.97
C PRO A 183 -38.78 33.84 1.89
N ALA A 184 -38.70 35.16 1.77
CA ALA A 184 -37.81 35.85 0.82
C ALA A 184 -36.31 35.74 1.19
N ALA A 185 -35.99 35.62 2.48
CA ALA A 185 -34.61 35.39 2.91
C ALA A 185 -34.17 33.94 2.64
N PHE A 186 -35.12 32.99 2.71
CA PHE A 186 -34.87 31.58 2.43
C PHE A 186 -34.61 31.30 0.94
N SER A 187 -35.38 31.91 0.03
CA SER A 187 -35.19 31.71 -1.41
C SER A 187 -33.82 32.18 -1.89
N ALA A 188 -33.30 33.29 -1.35
CA ALA A 188 -31.95 33.78 -1.64
C ALA A 188 -30.85 32.82 -1.13
N LEU A 189 -30.99 32.30 0.10
CA LEU A 189 -30.05 31.33 0.68
C LEU A 189 -30.08 29.98 -0.04
N ALA A 190 -31.26 29.50 -0.44
CA ALA A 190 -31.43 28.24 -1.15
C ALA A 190 -30.78 28.28 -2.55
N LEU A 191 -30.93 29.39 -3.29
CA LEU A 191 -30.28 29.57 -4.59
C LEU A 191 -28.75 29.63 -4.46
N ALA A 192 -28.23 30.33 -3.46
CA ALA A 192 -26.79 30.38 -3.18
C ALA A 192 -26.22 29.00 -2.77
N GLY A 193 -26.95 28.26 -1.93
CA GLY A 193 -26.57 26.91 -1.51
C GLY A 193 -26.56 25.90 -2.66
N LEU A 194 -27.56 25.96 -3.55
CA LEU A 194 -27.63 25.13 -4.75
C LEU A 194 -26.44 25.40 -5.69
N GLY A 195 -26.10 26.68 -5.92
CA GLY A 195 -24.96 27.07 -6.73
C GLY A 195 -23.64 26.50 -6.18
N LEU A 196 -23.43 26.60 -4.85
CA LEU A 196 -22.25 26.06 -4.20
C LEU A 196 -22.18 24.52 -4.30
N ALA A 197 -23.30 23.83 -4.14
CA ALA A 197 -23.38 22.37 -4.27
C ALA A 197 -22.99 21.90 -5.69
N VAL A 198 -23.47 22.60 -6.72
CA VAL A 198 -23.12 22.29 -8.12
C VAL A 198 -21.63 22.50 -8.38
N ILE A 199 -21.04 23.58 -7.85
CA ILE A 199 -19.59 23.85 -7.98
C ILE A 199 -18.76 22.75 -7.30
N LEU A 200 -19.16 22.32 -6.09
CA LEU A 200 -18.46 21.26 -5.37
C LEU A 200 -18.56 19.91 -6.09
N LEU A 201 -19.73 19.57 -6.65
CA LEU A 201 -19.90 18.36 -7.45
C LEU A 201 -19.07 18.39 -8.74
N ALA A 202 -19.01 19.54 -9.41
CA ALA A 202 -18.19 19.71 -10.61
C ALA A 202 -16.68 19.56 -10.30
N LEU A 203 -16.22 20.13 -9.18
CA LEU A 203 -14.85 19.96 -8.69
C LEU A 203 -14.54 18.49 -8.34
N ALA A 204 -15.47 17.79 -7.69
CA ALA A 204 -15.34 16.37 -7.37
C ALA A 204 -15.20 15.52 -8.65
N ALA A 205 -16.08 15.74 -9.62
CA ALA A 205 -16.05 15.05 -10.91
C ALA A 205 -14.73 15.32 -11.67
N PHE A 206 -14.25 16.57 -11.66
CA PHE A 206 -12.99 16.94 -12.29
C PHE A 206 -11.79 16.21 -11.66
N VAL A 207 -11.73 16.14 -10.33
CA VAL A 207 -10.67 15.41 -9.60
C VAL A 207 -10.71 13.92 -9.94
N LEU A 208 -11.89 13.30 -9.96
CA LEU A 208 -12.06 11.88 -10.30
C LEU A 208 -11.63 11.57 -11.74
N ILE A 209 -11.98 12.42 -12.71
CA ILE A 209 -11.57 12.27 -14.11
C ILE A 209 -10.04 12.35 -14.23
N ARG A 210 -9.40 13.28 -13.53
CA ARG A 210 -7.93 13.44 -13.56
C ARG A 210 -7.22 12.22 -12.97
N ILE A 211 -7.74 11.64 -11.88
CA ILE A 211 -7.21 10.41 -11.28
C ILE A 211 -7.38 9.22 -12.24
N SER A 212 -8.55 9.08 -12.86
CA SER A 212 -8.85 8.01 -13.83
C SER A 212 -8.00 8.07 -15.10
N LEU A 213 -7.67 9.28 -15.57
CA LEU A 213 -6.76 9.46 -16.71
C LEU A 213 -5.30 9.19 -16.38
N ALA A 214 -4.89 9.43 -15.12
CA ALA A 214 -3.53 9.15 -14.66
C ALA A 214 -3.28 7.64 -14.48
N SER A 215 -4.31 6.84 -14.19
CA SER A 215 -4.18 5.38 -14.01
C SER A 215 -4.18 4.57 -15.32
N ARG A 216 -4.44 5.21 -16.47
CA ARG A 216 -4.46 4.58 -17.80
C ARG A 216 -3.16 4.73 -18.60
N ARG A 217 -2.13 5.37 -18.05
CA ARG A 217 -0.78 5.47 -18.64
C ARG A 217 0.18 4.54 -17.92
#